data_AF-A0A1B6L9W3-F1
#
_entry.id   AF-A0A1B6L9W3-F1
#
_cell.length_a   1.000
_cell.length_b   1.000
_cell.length_c   1.000
_cell.angle_alpha   90.00
_cell.angle_beta   90.00
_cell.angle_gamma   90.00
#
_symmetry.space_group_name_H-M   'P 1'
#
loop_
_entity.id
_entity.type
_entity.pdbx_description
1 polymer ?
#
loop_
_entity_poly.entity_id
_entity_poly.type
_entity_poly.pdbx_seq_one_letter_code
_entity_poly.pdbx_strand_id
1 'polypeptide(L)'
;KKFLNIMACYGLRHTISTYTRESKSSATVIDNIFTNVADSMIQSKVIVAALSDHHAQEAIVNLSVTTSKTEPKYKTSRHFSHGNVQTFRHYLSGESWNEILKLQ
;
A
#
# COMPACT_ATOMS: atom_id res chain seq x y z
N LYS A 1 -1.19 9.92 16.74
CA LYS A 1 -0.16 8.88 16.47
C LYS A 1 -0.74 7.55 15.98
N LYS A 2 -1.83 7.01 16.57
CA LYS A 2 -2.48 5.76 16.12
C LYS A 2 -2.79 5.71 14.63
N PHE A 3 -3.39 6.78 14.07
CA PHE A 3 -3.73 6.87 12.66
C PHE A 3 -2.51 6.72 11.74
N LEU A 4 -1.45 7.51 11.98
CA LEU A 4 -0.19 7.43 11.21
C LEU A 4 0.44 6.04 11.29
N ASN A 5 0.43 5.41 12.47
CA ASN A 5 0.98 4.06 12.63
C ASN A 5 0.21 3.02 11.81
N ILE A 6 -1.13 3.11 11.78
CA ILE A 6 -1.96 2.22 10.95
C ILE A 6 -1.58 2.38 9.48
N MET A 7 -1.51 3.62 8.98
CA MET A 7 -1.14 3.87 7.58
C MET A 7 0.26 3.32 7.26
N ALA A 8 1.22 3.52 8.16
CA ALA A 8 2.58 3.01 8.01
C ALA A 8 2.64 1.47 7.97
N CYS A 9 1.79 0.76 8.73
CA CYS A 9 1.71 -0.70 8.66
C CYS A 9 1.29 -1.23 7.28
N TYR A 10 0.59 -0.41 6.48
CA TYR A 10 0.23 -0.73 5.10
C TYR A 10 1.25 -0.19 4.07
N GLY A 11 2.42 0.27 4.52
CA GLY A 11 3.45 0.83 3.64
C GLY A 11 3.08 2.21 3.08
N LEU A 12 2.13 2.92 3.71
CA LEU A 12 1.71 4.25 3.30
C LEU A 12 2.38 5.31 4.17
N ARG A 13 2.99 6.31 3.53
CA ARG A 13 3.55 7.50 4.18
C ARG A 13 2.68 8.71 3.90
N HIS A 14 2.63 9.65 4.85
CA HIS A 14 1.97 10.93 4.65
C HIS A 14 2.87 11.87 3.84
N THR A 15 2.29 12.75 3.00
CA THR A 15 3.06 13.71 2.19
C THR A 15 2.72 15.18 2.47
N ILE A 16 1.78 15.46 3.37
CA ILE A 16 1.36 16.81 3.75
C ILE A 16 1.82 17.11 5.18
N SER A 17 2.63 18.15 5.35
CA SER A 17 3.19 18.57 6.65
C SER A 17 2.79 19.99 7.08
N THR A 18 2.07 20.72 6.23
CA THR A 18 1.57 22.09 6.49
C THR A 18 0.07 22.09 6.72
N TYR A 19 -0.45 23.12 7.40
CA TYR A 19 -1.87 23.23 7.71
C TYR A 19 -2.74 23.15 6.45
N THR A 20 -3.81 22.37 6.52
CA THR A 20 -4.80 22.22 5.44
C THR A 20 -6.11 22.90 5.78
N ARG A 21 -6.30 23.27 7.04
CA ARG A 21 -7.42 24.08 7.50
C ARG A 21 -6.90 25.22 8.36
N GLU A 22 -7.31 26.43 8.04
CA GLU A 22 -7.01 27.64 8.77
C GLU A 22 -8.31 28.35 9.16
N SER A 23 -8.48 28.54 10.46
CA SER A 23 -9.57 29.34 11.03
C SER A 23 -8.98 30.56 11.74
N LYS A 24 -9.83 31.49 12.18
CA LYS A 24 -9.41 32.73 12.85
C LYS A 24 -8.45 32.53 14.03
N SER A 25 -8.51 31.38 14.70
CA SER A 25 -7.73 31.09 15.91
C SER A 25 -6.86 29.84 15.82
N SER A 26 -6.87 29.12 14.71
CA SER A 26 -6.17 27.82 14.62
C SER A 26 -5.75 27.46 13.20
N ALA A 27 -4.57 26.88 13.08
CA ALA A 27 -4.12 26.20 11.87
C ALA A 27 -3.93 24.71 12.17
N THR A 28 -4.62 23.84 11.42
CA THR A 28 -4.61 22.39 11.65
C THR A 28 -4.35 21.61 10.37
N VAL A 29 -3.65 20.48 10.49
CA VAL A 29 -3.41 19.50 9.42
C VAL A 29 -4.39 18.34 9.61
N ILE A 30 -5.53 18.36 8.93
CA ILE A 30 -6.56 17.32 9.09
C ILE A 30 -6.90 16.61 7.77
N ASP A 31 -6.58 17.23 6.65
CA ASP A 31 -6.64 16.62 5.34
C ASP A 31 -5.27 16.02 5.02
N ASN A 32 -5.23 14.80 4.48
CA ASN A 32 -3.97 14.07 4.31
C ASN A 32 -3.89 13.41 2.93
N ILE A 33 -2.67 13.35 2.38
CA ILE A 33 -2.36 12.49 1.23
C ILE A 33 -1.43 11.38 1.74
N PHE A 34 -1.87 10.13 1.60
CA PHE A 34 -1.09 8.94 1.93
C PHE A 34 -0.77 8.17 0.67
N THR A 35 0.47 7.73 0.54
CA THR A 35 0.92 7.02 -0.66
C THR A 35 2.05 6.04 -0.36
N ASN A 36 2.21 5.05 -1.22
CA ASN A 36 3.40 4.20 -1.30
C ASN A 36 4.29 4.57 -2.50
N VAL A 37 3.94 5.62 -3.25
CA VAL A 37 4.74 6.13 -4.38
C VAL A 37 6.07 6.66 -3.84
N ALA A 38 7.17 6.36 -4.54
CA ALA A 38 8.52 6.78 -4.18
C ALA A 38 8.63 8.32 -4.15
N ASP A 39 9.46 8.87 -3.26
CA ASP A 39 9.67 10.32 -3.14
C ASP A 39 10.14 10.99 -4.43
N SER A 40 10.91 10.28 -5.25
CA SER A 40 11.36 10.76 -6.56
C SER A 40 10.23 10.89 -7.60
N MET A 41 9.08 10.25 -7.36
CA MET A 41 7.96 10.17 -8.30
C MET A 41 6.75 10.99 -7.89
N ILE A 42 6.74 11.58 -6.69
CA ILE A 42 5.59 12.36 -6.21
C ILE A 42 6.04 13.64 -5.52
N GLN A 43 5.35 14.73 -5.83
CA GLN A 43 5.44 15.98 -5.10
C GLN A 43 4.06 16.32 -4.57
N SER A 44 3.97 16.74 -3.31
CA SER A 44 2.71 17.17 -2.71
C SER A 44 2.86 18.55 -2.09
N LYS A 45 1.81 19.37 -2.20
CA LYS A 45 1.78 20.70 -1.58
C LYS A 45 0.36 21.09 -1.19
N VAL A 46 0.28 22.04 -0.26
CA VAL A 46 -0.97 22.73 0.08
C VAL A 46 -1.06 24.00 -0.78
N ILE A 47 -2.24 24.24 -1.36
CA ILE A 47 -2.55 25.43 -2.16
C ILE A 47 -3.53 26.29 -1.36
N VAL A 48 -3.05 27.43 -0.90
CA VAL A 48 -3.85 28.43 -0.20
C VAL A 48 -4.61 29.28 -1.23
N ALA A 49 -5.85 28.88 -1.51
CA ALA A 49 -6.71 29.60 -2.45
C ALA A 49 -7.51 30.75 -1.79
N ALA A 50 -7.56 30.82 -0.45
CA ALA A 50 -8.36 31.77 0.33
C ALA A 50 -9.87 31.79 -0.01
N LEU A 51 -10.39 30.70 -0.62
CA LEU A 51 -11.80 30.53 -0.97
C LEU A 51 -12.64 29.94 0.17
N SER A 52 -11.99 29.28 1.14
CA SER A 52 -12.63 28.68 2.31
C SER A 52 -11.64 28.57 3.47
N ASP A 53 -12.09 28.11 4.63
CA ASP A 53 -11.23 27.76 5.77
C ASP A 53 -10.41 26.49 5.51
N HIS A 54 -10.71 25.72 4.44
CA HIS A 54 -9.88 24.63 3.95
C HIS A 54 -9.02 25.08 2.75
N HIS A 55 -7.76 24.66 2.76
CA HIS A 55 -6.83 24.80 1.65
C HIS A 55 -6.87 23.56 0.77
N ALA A 56 -6.68 23.77 -0.54
CA ALA A 56 -6.61 22.67 -1.48
C ALA A 56 -5.30 21.88 -1.28
N GLN A 57 -5.33 20.60 -1.65
CA GLN A 57 -4.15 19.74 -1.63
C GLN A 57 -3.87 19.28 -3.06
N GLU A 58 -2.60 19.35 -3.45
CA GLU A 58 -2.14 18.93 -4.77
C GLU A 58 -1.12 17.79 -4.60
N ALA A 59 -1.25 16.77 -5.45
CA ALA A 59 -0.22 15.76 -5.65
C ALA A 59 0.08 15.62 -7.14
N ILE A 60 1.33 15.88 -7.51
CA ILE A 60 1.86 15.69 -8.86
C ILE A 60 2.62 14.37 -8.86
N VAL A 61 2.16 13.40 -9.66
CA VAL A 61 2.79 12.09 -9.82
C VAL A 61 3.50 12.03 -11.16
N ASN A 62 4.82 11.92 -11.12
CA ASN A 62 5.68 11.79 -12.29
C ASN A 62 5.72 10.32 -12.71
N LEU A 63 4.85 9.96 -13.64
CA LEU A 63 4.88 8.65 -14.27
C LEU A 63 5.94 8.67 -15.38
N SER A 64 7.12 8.12 -15.11
CA SER A 64 8.07 7.79 -16.17
C SER A 64 7.47 6.68 -17.03
N VAL A 65 6.79 7.06 -18.11
CA VAL A 65 6.37 6.10 -19.13
C VAL A 65 7.62 5.64 -19.84
N THR A 66 8.24 4.59 -19.31
CA THR A 66 9.18 3.83 -20.12
C THR A 66 8.30 3.15 -21.15
N THR A 67 8.34 3.60 -22.40
CA THR A 67 7.77 2.89 -23.55
C THR A 67 8.61 1.63 -23.80
N SER A 68 8.71 0.77 -22.79
CA SER A 68 9.16 -0.59 -22.94
C SER A 68 8.10 -1.24 -23.80
N LYS A 69 8.49 -1.70 -25.00
CA LYS A 69 7.79 -2.81 -25.64
C LYS A 69 7.80 -3.93 -24.60
N THR A 70 6.68 -4.11 -23.89
CA THR A 70 6.63 -5.06 -22.79
C THR A 70 6.58 -6.44 -23.42
N GLU A 71 7.74 -7.09 -23.46
CA GLU A 71 7.79 -8.54 -23.60
C GLU A 71 6.84 -9.18 -22.56
N PRO A 72 6.20 -10.31 -22.87
CA PRO A 72 5.30 -10.98 -21.94
C PRO A 72 6.00 -11.24 -20.60
N LYS A 73 5.40 -10.76 -19.51
CA LYS A 73 5.89 -11.06 -18.15
C LYS A 73 5.34 -12.42 -17.73
N TYR A 74 6.21 -13.39 -17.54
CA TYR A 74 5.85 -14.70 -17.01
C TYR A 74 5.91 -14.69 -15.48
N LYS A 75 4.93 -15.32 -14.83
CA LYS A 75 4.93 -15.55 -13.38
C LYS A 75 4.80 -17.04 -13.11
N THR A 76 5.74 -17.57 -12.34
CA THR A 76 5.62 -18.93 -11.80
C THR A 76 4.65 -18.92 -10.63
N SER A 77 3.67 -19.81 -10.66
CA SER A 77 2.73 -20.01 -9.55
C SER A 77 2.42 -21.50 -9.38
N ARG A 78 1.95 -21.87 -8.19
CA ARG A 78 1.43 -23.23 -7.99
C ARG A 78 0.13 -23.39 -8.76
N HIS A 79 0.04 -24.43 -9.56
CA HIS A 79 -1.17 -24.77 -10.28
C HIS A 79 -2.14 -25.51 -9.35
N PHE A 80 -3.13 -24.80 -8.80
CA PHE A 80 -4.15 -25.38 -7.90
C PHE A 80 -5.31 -26.00 -8.68
N SER A 81 -5.01 -26.94 -9.59
CA SER A 81 -6.05 -27.70 -10.26
C SER A 81 -6.78 -28.60 -9.27
N HIS A 82 -8.03 -28.98 -9.59
CA HIS A 82 -8.79 -29.91 -8.76
C HIS A 82 -8.05 -31.23 -8.54
N GLY A 83 -7.41 -31.75 -9.60
CA GLY A 83 -6.55 -32.93 -9.51
C GLY A 83 -5.36 -32.75 -8.57
N ASN A 84 -4.63 -31.64 -8.66
CA ASN A 84 -3.49 -31.38 -7.77
C ASN A 84 -3.92 -31.26 -6.30
N VAL A 85 -5.09 -30.67 -6.04
CA VAL A 85 -5.66 -30.60 -4.69
C VAL A 85 -6.06 -31.98 -4.19
N GLN A 86 -6.71 -32.81 -5.01
CA GLN A 86 -7.07 -34.18 -4.63
C GLN A 86 -5.84 -35.05 -4.37
N THR A 87 -4.84 -35.00 -5.25
CA THR A 87 -3.56 -35.70 -5.09
C THR A 87 -2.86 -35.28 -3.80
N PHE A 88 -2.81 -33.97 -3.52
CA PHE A 88 -2.26 -33.47 -2.26
C PHE A 88 -3.01 -34.02 -1.04
N ARG A 89 -4.35 -33.99 -1.05
CA ARG A 89 -5.17 -34.54 0.04
C ARG A 89 -4.96 -36.05 0.23
N HIS A 90 -4.82 -36.79 -0.87
CA HIS A 90 -4.55 -38.22 -0.84
C HIS A 90 -3.23 -38.51 -0.11
N TYR A 91 -2.14 -37.87 -0.51
CA TYR A 91 -0.85 -38.04 0.17
C TYR A 91 -0.91 -37.60 1.63
N LEU A 92 -1.49 -36.42 1.89
CA LEU A 92 -1.63 -35.90 3.25
C LEU A 92 -2.42 -36.85 4.17
N SER A 93 -3.42 -37.56 3.65
CA SER A 93 -4.21 -38.53 4.43
C SER A 93 -3.44 -39.80 4.79
N GLY A 94 -2.38 -40.12 4.02
CA GLY A 94 -1.51 -41.26 4.29
C GLY A 94 -0.32 -40.92 5.20
N GLU A 95 -0.11 -39.65 5.53
CA GLU A 95 0.97 -39.23 6.40
C GLU A 95 0.69 -39.63 7.86
N SER A 96 1.67 -40.27 8.49
CA SER A 96 1.53 -40.75 9.88
C SER A 96 1.81 -39.68 10.93
N TRP A 97 2.51 -38.60 10.55
CA TRP A 97 2.93 -37.49 11.43
C TRP A 97 3.75 -37.89 12.66
N ASN A 98 4.10 -39.18 12.80
CA ASN A 98 4.78 -39.74 13.97
C ASN A 98 6.14 -39.09 14.24
N GLU A 99 6.87 -38.67 13.19
CA GLU A 99 8.17 -38.01 13.34
C GLU A 99 8.04 -36.60 13.93
N ILE A 100 6.98 -35.87 13.59
CA ILE A 100 6.74 -34.52 14.12
C ILE A 100 6.19 -34.59 15.54
N LEU A 101 5.28 -35.53 15.81
CA LEU A 101 4.67 -35.68 17.14
C LEU A 101 5.65 -36.18 18.21
N LYS A 102 6.75 -36.84 17.82
CA LYS A 102 7.83 -37.25 18.74
C LYS A 102 8.73 -36.11 19.20
N LEU A 103 8.67 -34.95 18.54
CA LEU A 103 9.45 -33.76 18.88
C LEU A 103 8.69 -32.79 19.82
N GLN A 104 7.50 -33.18 20.28
CA GLN A 104 6.75 -32.51 21.35
C GLN A 104 6.85 -33.29 22.66
#